data_AF-A0A8T1U670-F1
#
_entry.id   AF-A0A8T1U670-F1
#
_cell.length_a   1.000
_cell.length_b   1.000
_cell.length_c   1.000
_cell.angle_alpha   90.00
_cell.angle_beta   90.00
_cell.angle_gamma   90.00
#
_symmetry.space_group_name_H-M   'P 1'
#
loop_
_entity.id
_entity.type
_entity.pdbx_description
1 polymer ?
#
loop_
_entity_poly.entity_id
_entity_poly.type
_entity_poly.pdbx_seq_one_letter_code
_entity_poly.pdbx_strand_id
1 'polypeptide(L)'
;MPLNINSSHWACIVIDTAIRTIYCYDSMDKRANHNLSEDTLQSDGYNCGLFVCLFFWRRLAKKVGSDYTESGLMRRRWDILRMVVQATMDKGSKEKSG
;
A
#
# COMPACT_ATOMS: atom_id res chain seq x y z
N MET A 1 -1.22 -9.77 1.87
CA MET A 1 -1.60 -10.49 0.63
C MET A 1 -2.49 -9.59 -0.21
N PRO A 2 -2.02 -9.08 -1.35
CA PRO A 2 -2.86 -8.31 -2.27
C PRO A 2 -3.86 -9.24 -2.98
N LEU A 3 -5.05 -8.72 -3.26
CA LEU A 3 -6.14 -9.40 -3.97
C LEU A 3 -6.54 -8.56 -5.18
N ASN A 4 -6.59 -9.19 -6.35
CA ASN A 4 -7.18 -8.60 -7.55
C ASN A 4 -8.61 -9.11 -7.69
N ILE A 5 -9.58 -8.20 -7.63
CA ILE A 5 -11.01 -8.49 -7.69
C ILE A 5 -11.52 -8.02 -9.06
N ASN A 6 -12.13 -8.93 -9.81
CA ASN A 6 -12.70 -8.66 -11.13
C ASN A 6 -11.71 -8.03 -12.13
N SER A 7 -10.42 -8.34 -12.01
CA SER A 7 -9.33 -7.90 -12.89
C SER A 7 -9.01 -6.40 -12.86
N SER A 8 -9.64 -5.60 -12.00
CA SER A 8 -9.49 -4.13 -12.00
C SER A 8 -9.39 -3.51 -10.60
N HIS A 9 -9.98 -4.12 -9.58
CA HIS A 9 -9.99 -3.59 -8.22
C HIS A 9 -8.96 -4.30 -7.36
N TRP A 10 -8.25 -3.54 -6.52
CA TRP A 10 -7.24 -4.09 -5.61
C TRP A 10 -7.66 -3.88 -4.16
N ALA A 11 -7.64 -4.97 -3.42
CA ALA A 11 -7.82 -5.02 -1.97
C ALA A 11 -6.66 -5.80 -1.34
N CYS A 12 -6.62 -5.93 -0.01
CA CYS A 12 -5.67 -6.83 0.63
C CYS A 12 -6.15 -7.46 1.94
N ILE A 13 -5.54 -8.60 2.26
CA ILE A 13 -5.62 -9.24 3.56
C ILE A 13 -4.26 -9.14 4.25
N VAL A 14 -4.23 -8.68 5.49
CA VAL A 14 -3.04 -8.71 6.37
C VAL A 14 -3.34 -9.57 7.58
N ILE A 15 -2.47 -10.52 7.87
CA ILE A 15 -2.52 -11.32 9.09
C ILE A 15 -1.46 -10.77 10.03
N ASP A 16 -1.88 -10.23 11.16
CA ASP A 16 -1.00 -9.85 12.26
C ASP A 16 -1.06 -10.95 13.32
N THR A 17 -0.01 -11.76 13.38
CA THR A 17 0.07 -12.90 14.30
C THR A 17 0.38 -12.47 15.74
N ALA A 18 1.01 -11.31 15.94
CA ALA A 18 1.37 -10.82 17.27
C ALA A 18 0.12 -10.46 18.08
N ILE A 19 -0.86 -9.84 17.42
CA ILE A 19 -2.16 -9.48 18.01
C ILE A 19 -3.30 -10.37 17.53
N ARG A 20 -2.99 -11.49 16.85
CA ARG A 20 -3.94 -12.51 16.37
C ARG A 20 -5.13 -11.93 15.59
N THR A 21 -4.87 -10.90 14.78
CA THR A 21 -5.88 -10.16 14.03
C THR A 21 -5.72 -10.36 12.53
N ILE A 22 -6.83 -10.56 11.83
CA ILE A 22 -6.90 -10.52 10.37
C ILE A 22 -7.52 -9.19 9.96
N TYR A 23 -6.82 -8.45 9.11
CA TYR A 23 -7.32 -7.21 8.50
C TYR A 23 -7.69 -7.48 7.05
N CYS A 24 -8.93 -7.20 6.68
CA CYS A 24 -9.35 -7.07 5.30
C CYS A 24 -9.45 -5.58 4.99
N TYR A 25 -8.69 -5.11 4.00
CA TYR A 25 -8.67 -3.70 3.61
C TYR A 25 -9.05 -3.55 2.16
N ASP A 26 -10.09 -2.75 1.93
CA ASP A 26 -10.58 -2.35 0.61
C ASP A 26 -10.78 -0.83 0.63
N SER A 27 -9.95 -0.06 -0.06
CA SER A 27 -10.01 1.41 -0.02
C SER A 27 -11.33 2.00 -0.49
N MET A 28 -12.15 1.26 -1.23
CA MET A 28 -13.44 1.73 -1.75
C MET A 28 -14.63 1.30 -0.87
N ASP A 29 -14.44 0.36 0.06
CA ASP A 29 -15.49 -0.08 0.99
C ASP A 29 -15.47 0.75 2.28
N LYS A 30 -16.30 1.80 2.30
CA LYS A 30 -16.47 2.67 3.47
C LYS A 30 -17.13 1.95 4.66
N ARG A 31 -17.90 0.88 4.44
CA ARG A 31 -18.62 0.16 5.50
C ARG A 31 -17.68 -0.80 6.24
N ALA A 32 -16.87 -1.54 5.49
CA ALA A 32 -15.89 -2.45 6.05
C ALA A 32 -14.78 -1.73 6.85
N ASN A 33 -14.50 -0.46 6.51
CA ASN A 33 -13.39 0.32 7.06
C ASN A 33 -13.79 1.43 8.04
N HIS A 34 -14.95 1.34 8.70
CA HIS A 34 -15.45 2.40 9.61
C HIS A 34 -14.49 2.81 10.74
N ASN A 35 -13.50 1.98 11.09
CA ASN A 35 -12.48 2.28 12.10
C ASN A 35 -11.20 2.92 11.55
N LEU A 36 -11.12 3.14 10.24
CA LEU A 36 -10.00 3.80 9.57
C LEU A 36 -10.31 5.28 9.36
N SER A 37 -9.25 6.12 9.32
CA SER A 37 -9.41 7.54 8.99
C SER A 37 -10.00 7.72 7.59
N GLU A 38 -10.92 8.68 7.43
CA GLU A 38 -11.57 8.96 6.14
C GLU A 38 -10.56 9.20 5.01
N ASP A 39 -9.43 9.83 5.29
CA ASP A 39 -8.37 10.10 4.30
C ASP A 39 -7.72 8.82 3.75
N THR A 40 -7.91 7.68 4.42
CA THR A 40 -7.42 6.37 3.96
C THR A 40 -8.41 5.63 3.09
N LEU A 41 -9.58 6.23 2.84
CA LEU A 41 -10.57 5.78 1.89
C LEU A 41 -10.34 6.48 0.54
N GLN A 42 -10.51 5.73 -0.53
CA GLN A 42 -10.36 6.22 -1.88
C GLN A 42 -11.68 6.79 -2.37
N SER A 43 -11.61 7.97 -3.02
CA SER A 43 -12.75 8.62 -3.67
C SER A 43 -12.73 8.48 -5.20
N ASP A 44 -11.58 8.21 -5.80
CA ASP A 44 -11.41 7.97 -7.23
C ASP A 44 -11.55 6.48 -7.61
N GLY A 45 -11.47 6.15 -8.90
CA GLY A 45 -11.61 4.78 -9.40
C GLY A 45 -10.31 4.05 -9.79
N TYR A 46 -9.13 4.63 -9.54
CA TYR A 46 -7.87 4.14 -10.13
C TYR A 46 -6.67 4.07 -9.18
N ASN A 47 -6.83 4.53 -7.93
CA ASN A 47 -5.77 4.49 -6.93
C ASN A 47 -5.80 3.25 -6.02
N CYS A 48 -6.74 2.30 -6.16
CA CYS A 48 -6.90 1.16 -5.23
C CYS A 48 -5.61 0.37 -5.01
N GLY A 49 -4.83 0.09 -6.06
CA GLY A 49 -3.52 -0.55 -5.93
C GLY A 49 -2.50 0.28 -5.13
N LEU A 50 -2.52 1.62 -5.28
CA LEU A 50 -1.67 2.52 -4.50
C LEU A 50 -2.09 2.52 -3.02
N PHE A 51 -3.39 2.57 -2.73
CA PHE A 51 -3.89 2.50 -1.35
C PHE A 51 -3.51 1.18 -0.67
N VAL A 52 -3.59 0.05 -1.38
CA VAL A 52 -3.09 -1.25 -0.89
C VAL A 52 -1.59 -1.20 -0.57
N CYS A 53 -0.77 -0.63 -1.45
CA CYS A 53 0.66 -0.44 -1.19
C CYS A 53 0.92 0.42 0.06
N LEU A 54 0.21 1.54 0.20
CA LEU A 54 0.34 2.43 1.37
C LEU A 54 -0.11 1.74 2.67
N PHE A 55 -1.15 0.91 2.61
CA PHE A 55 -1.64 0.13 3.75
C PHE A 55 -0.61 -0.89 4.26
N PHE A 56 0.09 -1.57 3.34
CA PHE A 56 1.23 -2.42 3.71
C PHE A 56 2.38 -1.59 4.27
N TRP A 57 2.76 -0.51 3.58
CA TRP A 57 3.90 0.31 3.98
C TRP A 57 3.74 0.85 5.40
N ARG A 58 2.54 1.31 5.78
CA ARG A 58 2.27 1.81 7.14
C ARG A 58 2.45 0.78 8.25
N ARG A 59 2.26 -0.50 7.95
CA ARG A 59 2.47 -1.57 8.92
C ARG A 59 3.94 -1.93 9.08
N LEU A 60 4.75 -1.65 8.07
CA LEU A 60 6.19 -1.92 8.08
C LEU A 60 7.00 -0.71 8.57
N ALA A 61 6.50 0.51 8.37
CA ALA A 61 7.23 1.73 8.69
C ALA A 61 6.37 2.74 9.46
N LYS A 62 6.92 3.23 10.58
CA LYS A 62 6.26 4.23 11.45
C LYS A 62 6.08 5.62 10.82
N LYS A 63 6.72 5.92 9.68
CA LYS A 63 6.78 7.26 9.07
C LYS A 63 6.27 7.29 7.61
N VAL A 64 5.14 6.67 7.32
CA VAL A 64 4.46 6.91 6.04
C VAL A 64 3.56 8.13 6.20
N GLY A 65 3.97 9.26 5.62
CA GLY A 65 3.18 10.50 5.66
C GLY A 65 1.76 10.33 5.07
N SER A 66 0.85 11.18 5.50
CA SER A 66 -0.61 11.10 5.29
C SER A 66 -1.15 12.09 4.26
N ASP A 67 -0.32 12.60 3.35
CA ASP A 67 -0.77 13.47 2.25
C ASP A 67 -1.50 12.64 1.19
N TYR A 68 -2.83 12.72 1.23
CA TYR A 68 -3.77 12.04 0.35
C TYR A 68 -4.36 12.93 -0.75
N THR A 69 -3.82 14.14 -0.92
CA THR A 69 -4.16 14.96 -2.09
C THR A 69 -3.76 14.23 -3.37
N GLU A 70 -4.34 14.59 -4.51
CA GLU A 70 -3.95 14.03 -5.81
C GLU A 70 -2.43 14.15 -6.03
N SER A 71 -1.86 15.33 -5.71
CA SER A 71 -0.42 15.58 -5.80
C SER A 71 0.39 14.71 -4.82
N GLY A 72 -0.13 14.48 -3.62
CA GLY A 72 0.44 13.59 -2.61
C GLY A 72 0.48 12.14 -3.09
N LEU A 73 -0.63 11.65 -3.63
CA LEU A 73 -0.73 10.30 -4.20
C LEU A 73 0.22 10.12 -5.40
N MET A 74 0.33 11.12 -6.27
CA MET A 74 1.32 11.08 -7.37
C MET A 74 2.75 11.01 -6.84
N ARG A 75 3.08 11.78 -5.80
CA ARG A 75 4.39 11.70 -5.13
C ARG A 75 4.64 10.31 -4.53
N ARG A 76 3.62 9.67 -3.97
CA ARG A 76 3.72 8.29 -3.45
C ARG A 76 4.00 7.25 -4.52
N ARG A 77 3.44 7.40 -5.73
CA ARG A 77 3.77 6.53 -6.86
C ARG A 77 5.27 6.63 -7.19
N TRP A 78 5.81 7.84 -7.21
CA TRP A 78 7.25 8.06 -7.41
C TRP A 78 8.11 7.51 -6.28
N ASP A 79 7.67 7.63 -5.02
CA ASP A 79 8.38 7.03 -3.89
C ASP A 79 8.47 5.51 -4.01
N ILE A 80 7.35 4.84 -4.33
CA ILE A 80 7.32 3.38 -4.54
C ILE A 80 8.22 2.99 -5.71
N LEU A 81 8.15 3.70 -6.84
CA LEU A 81 9.02 3.43 -7.99
C LEU A 81 10.50 3.55 -7.60
N ARG A 82 10.89 4.63 -6.91
CA ARG A 82 12.27 4.82 -6.43
C ARG A 82 12.71 3.69 -5.51
N MET A 83 11.86 3.25 -4.59
CA MET A 83 12.15 2.12 -3.71
C MET A 83 12.39 0.82 -4.50
N VAL A 84 11.56 0.53 -5.50
CA VAL A 84 11.73 -0.67 -6.35
C VAL A 84 13.02 -0.59 -7.15
N VAL A 85 13.32 0.54 -7.79
CA VAL A 85 14.55 0.73 -8.57
C VAL A 85 15.79 0.61 -7.69
N GLN A 86 15.79 1.21 -6.49
CA GLN A 86 16.90 1.07 -5.57
C GLN A 86 17.09 -0.39 -5.14
N ALA A 87 15.99 -1.08 -4.79
CA ALA A 87 16.05 -2.48 -4.38
C ALA A 87 16.56 -3.42 -5.49
N THR A 88 16.30 -3.12 -6.77
CA THR A 88 16.82 -3.92 -7.89
C THR A 88 18.31 -3.65 -8.13
N MET A 89 18.75 -2.40 -8.00
CA MET A 89 20.18 -2.04 -8.08
C MET A 89 20.99 -2.70 -6.95
N ASP A 90 20.46 -2.71 -5.73
CA ASP A 90 21.11 -3.31 -4.56
C ASP A 90 21.23 -4.84 -4.65
N LYS A 91 20.30 -5.50 -5.35
CA LYS A 91 20.41 -6.94 -5.64
C LYS A 91 21.54 -7.23 -6.64
N GLY A 92 21.59 -6.47 -7.72
CA GLY A 92 22.62 -6.64 -8.75
C GLY A 92 24.04 -6.35 -8.27
N SER A 93 24.22 -5.48 -7.26
CA SER A 93 25.54 -5.27 -6.64
C SER A 93 25.96 -6.46 -5.76
N LYS A 94 25.03 -7.06 -5.01
CA LYS A 94 25.31 -8.24 -4.16
C LYS A 94 25.62 -9.49 -4.98
N GLU A 95 24.93 -9.71 -6.10
CA GLU A 95 25.19 -10.85 -7.00
C GLU A 95 26.54 -10.76 -7.73
N LYS A 96 27.10 -9.56 -7.92
CA LYS A 96 28.43 -9.36 -8.52
C LYS A 96 29.59 -9.48 -7.52
N SER A 97 29.28 -9.55 -6.23
CA SER A 97 30.25 -9.50 -5.13
C SER A 97 30.49 -10.85 -4.44
N GLY A 98 29.80 -11.92 -4.88
CA GLY A 98 29.95 -13.28 -4.37
C GLY A 98 30.29 -14.26 -5.49
#